data_AF-A0A0P9MZA7-F1
#
_entry.id   AF-A0A0P9MZA7-F1
#
_cell.length_a   1.000
_cell.length_b   1.000
_cell.length_c   1.000
_cell.angle_alpha   90.00
_cell.angle_beta   90.00
_cell.angle_gamma   90.00
#
_symmetry.space_group_name_H-M   'P 1'
#
loop_
_entity.id
_entity.type
_entity.pdbx_description
1 polymer ?
#
loop_
_entity_poly.entity_id
_entity_poly.type
_entity_poly.pdbx_seq_one_letter_code
_entity_poly.pdbx_strand_id
1 'polypeptide(L)' 'MKVAQSYGCEILALNWTLCTPERLQKAQRQGLHVSVWTVNEPALMRRLADFGADSLITDFPGLATATLGSR' A
#
# COMPACT_ATOMS: atom_id res chain seq x y z
N MET A 1 1.76 -14.91 -0.17
CA MET A 1 2.72 -14.51 0.88
C MET A 1 3.74 -15.61 1.19
N LYS A 2 3.37 -16.90 1.30
CA LYS A 2 4.37 -17.99 1.40
C LYS A 2 5.47 -17.94 0.32
N VAL A 3 5.09 -17.68 -0.93
CA VAL A 3 6.04 -17.50 -2.04
C VAL A 3 6.98 -16.30 -1.79
N ALA A 4 6.45 -15.15 -1.37
CA ALA A 4 7.26 -13.99 -1.06
C ALA A 4 8.28 -14.31 0.06
N GLN A 5 7.86 -15.01 1.10
CA GLN A 5 8.75 -15.45 2.19
C GLN A 5 9.82 -16.43 1.72
N SER A 6 9.49 -17.40 0.86
CA SER A 6 10.47 -18.38 0.37
C SER A 6 11.58 -17.75 -0.47
N TYR A 7 11.30 -16.60 -1.08
CA TYR A 7 12.28 -15.82 -1.84
C TYR A 7 12.89 -14.67 -1.05
N GLY A 8 12.59 -14.54 0.25
CA GLY A 8 13.11 -13.47 1.09
C GLY A 8 12.65 -12.07 0.66
N CYS A 9 11.48 -11.96 0.02
CA CYS A 9 10.94 -10.66 -0.35
C CYS A 9 10.53 -9.86 0.89
N GLU A 10 10.82 -8.57 0.89
CA GLU A 10 10.47 -7.64 1.97
C GLU A 10 9.26 -6.78 1.64
N ILE A 11 8.91 -6.65 0.35
CA ILE A 11 7.82 -5.80 -0.13
C ILE A 11 6.79 -6.66 -0.85
N LEU A 12 5.51 -6.38 -0.58
CA LEU A 12 4.37 -6.85 -1.34
C LEU A 12 3.69 -5.68 -2.05
N ALA A 13 3.85 -5.59 -3.36
CA ALA A 13 3.18 -4.60 -4.20
C ALA A 13 1.83 -5.13 -4.70
N LEU A 14 0.71 -4.57 -4.23
CA LEU A 14 -0.64 -5.00 -4.57
C LEU A 14 -1.36 -4.00 -5.47
N ASN A 15 -2.18 -4.50 -6.40
CA ASN A 15 -3.17 -3.66 -7.06
C ASN A 15 -4.21 -3.19 -6.02
N TRP A 16 -4.58 -1.91 -6.03
CA TRP A 16 -5.48 -1.34 -5.01
C TRP A 16 -6.84 -2.02 -4.92
N THR A 17 -7.34 -2.63 -5.99
CA THR A 17 -8.62 -3.36 -6.00
C THR A 17 -8.58 -4.61 -5.11
N LEU A 18 -7.38 -5.11 -4.81
CA LEU A 18 -7.13 -6.21 -3.90
C LEU A 18 -6.87 -5.72 -2.48
N CYS A 19 -7.01 -4.45 -2.14
CA CYS A 19 -6.70 -3.97 -0.79
C CYS A 19 -7.93 -4.05 0.12
N THR A 20 -7.82 -4.83 1.19
CA THR A 20 -8.72 -4.77 2.36
C THR A 20 -7.86 -4.63 3.62
N PRO A 21 -8.34 -3.98 4.70
CA PRO A 21 -7.58 -3.82 5.94
C PRO A 21 -7.01 -5.15 6.46
N GLU A 22 -7.81 -6.23 6.42
CA GLU A 22 -7.40 -7.54 6.92
C GLU A 22 -6.26 -8.14 6.09
N ARG A 23 -6.27 -7.91 4.77
CA ARG A 23 -5.23 -8.42 3.86
C ARG A 23 -3.93 -7.67 4.05
N LEU A 24 -3.99 -6.34 4.18
CA LEU A 24 -2.84 -5.48 4.43
C LEU A 24 -2.18 -5.87 5.76
N GLN A 25 -2.95 -5.90 6.84
CA GLN A 25 -2.46 -6.28 8.16
C GLN A 25 -1.91 -7.71 8.20
N LYS A 26 -2.50 -8.65 7.44
CA LYS A 26 -1.97 -10.02 7.36
C LYS A 26 -0.58 -10.05 6.73
N ALA A 27 -0.31 -9.23 5.71
CA ALA A 27 1.01 -9.13 5.10
C ALA A 27 2.02 -8.49 6.04
N GLN A 28 1.62 -7.39 6.69
CA GLN A 28 2.45 -6.64 7.62
C GLN A 28 2.87 -7.51 8.81
N ARG A 29 1.94 -8.29 9.38
CA ARG A 29 2.25 -9.28 10.42
C ARG A 29 3.22 -10.38 9.97
N GLN A 30 3.42 -10.55 8.67
CA GLN A 30 4.38 -11.47 8.09
C GLN A 30 5.71 -10.81 7.73
N GLY A 31 5.92 -9.56 8.17
CA GLY A 31 7.14 -8.78 7.95
C GLY A 31 7.22 -8.13 6.57
N LEU A 32 6.13 -8.12 5.80
CA LEU A 32 6.11 -7.51 4.46
C LEU A 32 5.63 -6.07 4.54
N HIS A 33 6.39 -5.15 3.93
CA HIS A 33 5.93 -3.80 3.62
C HIS A 33 4.92 -3.84 2.47
N VAL A 34 3.73 -3.29 2.66
CA VAL A 34 2.65 -3.33 1.66
C VAL A 34 2.58 -2.02 0.90
N SER A 35 3.00 -2.06 -0.36
CA SER A 35 2.86 -0.94 -1.30
C SER A 35 1.69 -1.16 -2.24
N VAL A 36 0.95 -0.11 -2.58
CA VAL A 36 -0.26 -0.23 -3.41
C VAL A 36 -0.14 0.55 -4.72
N TRP A 37 -0.49 -0.06 -5.84
CA TRP A 37 -0.37 0.54 -7.18
C TRP A 37 -1.64 0.39 -8.04
N THR A 38 -1.81 1.18 -9.11
CA THR A 38 -1.32 2.57 -9.25
C THR A 38 -2.43 3.48 -8.71
N VAL A 39 -2.10 4.37 -7.79
CA VAL A 39 -3.08 5.16 -7.05
C VAL A 39 -2.96 6.63 -7.46
N ASN A 40 -3.86 7.10 -8.32
CA ASN A 40 -3.80 8.45 -8.88
C ASN A 40 -4.86 9.40 -8.31
N GLU A 41 -5.88 8.87 -7.64
CA GLU A 41 -6.99 9.66 -7.12
C GLU A 41 -6.83 10.01 -5.63
N PRO A 42 -6.95 11.29 -5.20
CA PRO A 42 -6.76 11.69 -3.81
C PRO A 42 -7.68 11.00 -2.81
N ALA A 43 -8.93 10.74 -3.20
CA ALA A 43 -9.88 10.01 -2.36
C ALA A 43 -9.43 8.56 -2.13
N LEU A 44 -8.87 7.92 -3.16
CA LEU A 44 -8.33 6.56 -3.07
C LEU A 44 -7.04 6.54 -2.25
N MET A 45 -6.15 7.52 -2.42
CA MET A 45 -4.95 7.68 -1.59
C MET A 45 -5.30 7.71 -0.10
N ARG A 46 -6.25 8.56 0.28
CA ARG A 46 -6.74 8.65 1.68
C ARG A 46 -7.33 7.33 2.16
N ARG A 47 -8.20 6.72 1.36
CA ARG A 47 -8.84 5.44 1.72
C ARG A 47 -7.82 4.33 1.95
N LEU A 48 -6.80 4.20 1.09
CA LEU A 48 -5.79 3.17 1.22
C LEU A 48 -4.84 3.44 2.39
N ALA A 49 -4.52 4.72 2.64
CA ALA A 49 -3.80 5.12 3.85
C ALA A 49 -4.59 4.77 5.12
N ASP A 50 -5.91 5.00 5.13
CA ASP A 50 -6.78 4.65 6.26
C ASP A 50 -6.95 3.13 6.42
N PHE A 51 -6.85 2.36 5.33
CA PHE A 51 -6.77 0.89 5.40
C PHE A 51 -5.43 0.40 5.98
N GLY A 52 -4.46 1.28 6.13
CA GLY A 52 -3.14 0.99 6.68
C GLY A 52 -2.11 0.55 5.65
N ALA A 53 -2.22 0.96 4.39
CA ALA A 53 -1.15 0.73 3.41
C ALA A 53 0.13 1.48 3.84
N ASP A 54 1.30 0.82 3.76
CA ASP A 54 2.57 1.41 4.19
C ASP A 54 3.09 2.43 3.17
N SER A 55 2.83 2.20 1.89
CA SER A 55 3.13 3.15 0.81
C SER A 55 2.19 3.01 -0.38
N LEU A 56 2.23 3.99 -1.28
CA LEU A 56 1.55 3.93 -2.56
C LEU A 56 2.50 4.23 -3.71
N ILE A 57 2.17 3.72 -4.88
CA ILE A 57 2.83 4.00 -6.16
C ILE A 57 1.85 4.82 -6.99
N THR A 58 2.28 5.99 -7.45
CA THR A 58 1.45 6.99 -8.14
C THR A 58 2.23 7.64 -9.26
N ASP A 59 1.52 8.06 -10.30
CA ASP A 59 2.08 8.91 -11.35
C ASP A 59 2.16 10.38 -10.92
N PHE A 60 1.52 10.75 -9.79
CA PHE A 60 1.38 12.12 -9.31
C PHE A 60 1.93 12.30 -7.88
N PRO A 61 3.27 12.23 -7.68
CA PRO A 61 3.88 12.31 -6.34
C PRO A 61 3.62 13.64 -5.62
N GLY A 62 3.52 14.76 -6.35
CA GLY A 62 3.15 16.06 -5.78
C GLY A 62 1.73 16.07 -5.21
N LEU A 63 0.79 15.46 -5.94
CA LEU A 63 -0.59 15.31 -5.48
C LEU A 63 -0.68 14.40 -4.25
N ALA A 64 0.08 13.29 -4.23
CA ALA A 64 0.14 12.40 -3.08
C ALA A 64 0.70 13.11 -1.84
N THR A 65 1.77 13.89 -1.99
CA THR A 65 2.35 14.68 -0.90
C THR A 65 1.36 15.72 -0.37
N ALA A 66 0.67 16.45 -1.25
CA ALA A 66 -0.38 17.39 -0.84
C ALA A 66 -1.58 16.70 -0.17
N THR A 67 -1.89 15.46 -0.57
CA THR A 67 -3.04 14.69 -0.07
C THR A 67 -2.76 14.02 1.27
N LEU A 68 -1.53 13.53 1.49
CA LEU A 68 -1.16 12.69 2.64
C LEU A 68 -0.17 13.33 3.61
N GLY A 69 0.62 14.31 3.17
CA GLY A 69 1.70 14.93 3.96
C GLY A 69 1.26 15.87 5.08
N SER A 70 -0.04 15.94 5.40
CA SER A 70 -0.60 16.74 6.50
C SER A 70 -0.92 15.93 7.76
N ARG A 71 -0.24 14.80 7.97
CA ARG A 71 -0.34 13.96 9.18
C ARG A 71 0.95 14.03 9.98
#